data_AF-A0A2P2QRI7-F1
#
_entry.id   AF-A0A2P2QRI7-F1
#
_cell.length_a   1.000
_cell.length_b   1.000
_cell.length_c   1.000
_cell.angle_alpha   90.00
_cell.angle_beta   90.00
_cell.angle_gamma   90.00
#
_symmetry.space_group_name_H-M   'P 1'
#
loop_
_entity.id
_entity.type
_entity.pdbx_description
1 polymer ?
#
loop_
_entity_poly.entity_id
_entity_poly.type
_entity_poly.pdbx_seq_one_letter_code
_entity_poly.pdbx_strand_id
1 'polypeptide(L)'
;MPSPVFSGDETAPLFGFLGGAAVLVFSCVGAAYGTAKSGVGVASVGVMRPELVMKTIVPVVMAGVLGMYGLIIAVIISTGINPKAKSY
;
A
#
# COMPACT_ATOMS: atom_id res chain seq x y z
N MET A 1 -2.16 -20.03 25.39
CA MET A 1 -3.57 -19.66 25.14
C MET A 1 -3.79 -19.71 23.63
N PRO A 2 -4.52 -20.71 23.11
CA PRO A 2 -4.81 -20.81 21.68
C PRO A 2 -5.78 -19.69 21.27
N SER A 3 -5.44 -18.96 20.22
CA SER A 3 -6.29 -17.95 19.59
C SER A 3 -7.57 -18.58 19.05
N PRO A 4 -8.68 -17.82 18.96
CA PRO A 4 -9.90 -18.31 18.34
C PRO A 4 -9.60 -18.57 16.85
N VAL A 5 -9.50 -19.84 16.48
CA VAL A 5 -9.40 -20.26 15.08
C VAL A 5 -10.78 -20.01 14.47
N PHE A 6 -10.90 -18.87 13.78
CA PHE A 6 -12.05 -18.54 12.95
C PHE A 6 -12.28 -19.69 11.97
N SER A 7 -13.40 -20.40 12.13
CA SER A 7 -13.82 -21.46 11.22
C SER A 7 -14.26 -20.83 9.91
N GLY A 8 -13.29 -20.61 9.02
CA GLY A 8 -13.53 -20.10 7.69
C GLY A 8 -13.97 -21.24 6.77
N ASP A 9 -15.15 -21.07 6.19
CA ASP A 9 -15.61 -21.75 4.98
C ASP A 9 -14.50 -21.75 3.90
N GLU A 10 -14.51 -22.66 2.92
CA GLU A 10 -13.47 -22.78 1.87
C GLU A 10 -13.24 -21.46 1.09
N THR A 11 -14.22 -20.55 1.13
CA THR A 11 -14.17 -19.21 0.53
C THR A 11 -13.41 -18.16 1.35
N ALA A 12 -13.14 -18.39 2.64
CA ALA A 12 -12.43 -17.46 3.52
C ALA A 12 -11.02 -17.04 3.02
N PRO A 13 -10.14 -17.95 2.55
CA PRO A 13 -8.84 -17.54 2.00
C PRO A 13 -8.96 -16.70 0.73
N LEU A 14 -9.99 -16.93 -0.10
CA LEU A 14 -10.23 -16.17 -1.33
C LEU A 14 -10.50 -14.70 -1.01
N PHE A 15 -11.34 -14.42 -0.02
CA PHE A 15 -11.60 -13.04 0.43
C PHE A 15 -10.35 -12.37 1.01
N GLY A 16 -9.49 -13.12 1.70
CA GLY A 16 -8.19 -12.64 2.19
C GLY A 16 -7.26 -12.19 1.06
N PHE A 17 -7.09 -13.00 0.02
CA PHE A 17 -6.29 -12.63 -1.16
C PHE A 17 -6.92 -11.49 -1.96
N LEU A 18 -8.26 -11.46 -2.09
CA LEU A 18 -8.97 -10.37 -2.76
C LEU A 18 -8.76 -9.03 -2.04
N GLY A 19 -8.84 -9.01 -0.72
CA GLY A 19 -8.52 -7.84 0.10
C GLY A 19 -7.06 -7.42 -0.03
N GLY A 20 -6.12 -8.38 -0.06
CA GLY A 20 -4.70 -8.14 -0.31
C GLY A 20 -4.43 -7.54 -1.70
N ALA A 21 -5.13 -7.98 -2.73
CA ALA A 21 -5.02 -7.41 -4.07
C ALA A 21 -5.59 -5.97 -4.11
N ALA A 22 -6.77 -5.76 -3.52
CA ALA A 22 -7.42 -4.45 -3.50
C ALA A 22 -6.60 -3.39 -2.76
N VAL A 23 -5.99 -3.75 -1.61
CA VAL A 23 -5.17 -2.81 -0.82
C VAL A 23 -3.93 -2.35 -1.60
N LEU A 24 -3.28 -3.26 -2.32
CA LEU A 24 -2.10 -2.94 -3.13
C LEU A 24 -2.46 -2.04 -4.30
N VAL A 25 -3.50 -2.38 -5.07
CA VAL A 25 -3.88 -1.61 -6.26
C VAL A 25 -4.28 -0.19 -5.86
N PHE A 26 -5.14 -0.03 -4.85
CA PHE A 26 -5.61 1.29 -4.45
C PHE A 26 -4.50 2.14 -3.82
N SER A 27 -3.63 1.53 -3.01
CA SER A 27 -2.46 2.20 -2.43
C SER A 27 -1.47 2.67 -3.49
N CYS A 28 -1.13 1.79 -4.44
CA CYS A 28 -0.21 2.10 -5.53
C CYS A 28 -0.76 3.21 -6.44
N VAL A 29 -2.06 3.18 -6.75
CA VAL A 29 -2.71 4.24 -7.54
C VAL A 29 -2.69 5.58 -6.80
N GLY A 30 -3.00 5.60 -5.50
CA GLY A 30 -2.95 6.80 -4.68
C GLY A 30 -1.54 7.40 -4.59
N ALA A 31 -0.53 6.56 -4.34
CA ALA A 31 0.87 6.98 -4.30
C ALA A 31 1.36 7.49 -5.66
N ALA A 32 1.08 6.76 -6.75
CA ALA A 32 1.47 7.15 -8.10
C ALA A 32 0.84 8.49 -8.51
N TYR A 33 -0.45 8.70 -8.22
CA TYR A 33 -1.13 9.96 -8.51
C TYR A 33 -0.58 11.12 -7.69
N GLY A 34 -0.35 10.89 -6.38
CA GLY A 34 0.25 11.88 -5.49
C GLY A 34 1.64 12.31 -5.97
N THR A 35 2.49 11.35 -6.35
CA THR A 35 3.83 11.59 -6.91
C THR A 35 3.77 12.26 -8.29
N ALA A 36 2.83 11.89 -9.16
CA ALA A 36 2.70 12.51 -10.48
C ALA A 36 2.37 14.01 -10.37
N LYS A 37 1.37 14.36 -9.56
CA LYS A 37 0.94 15.77 -9.37
C LYS A 37 2.01 16.61 -8.67
N SER A 38 2.63 16.09 -7.62
CA SER A 38 3.71 16.79 -6.92
C SER A 38 4.98 16.89 -7.77
N GLY A 39 5.29 15.87 -8.58
CA GLY A 39 6.44 15.85 -9.49
C GLY A 39 6.40 16.94 -10.56
N VAL A 40 5.23 17.24 -11.13
CA VAL A 40 5.08 18.37 -12.08
C VAL A 40 5.39 19.71 -11.40
N GLY A 41 4.94 19.87 -10.15
CA GLY A 41 5.26 21.04 -9.32
C GLY A 41 6.76 21.17 -9.05
N VAL A 42 7.42 20.07 -8.68
CA VAL A 42 8.88 20.04 -8.45
C VAL A 42 9.66 20.39 -9.72
N ALA A 43 9.25 19.85 -10.88
CA ALA A 43 9.88 20.16 -12.16
C ALA A 43 9.77 21.65 -12.52
N SER A 44 8.60 22.27 -12.27
CA SER A 44 8.39 23.70 -12.51
C SER A 44 9.21 24.60 -11.57
N VAL A 45 9.36 24.22 -10.30
CA VAL A 45 10.17 24.96 -9.33
C VAL A 45 11.67 24.77 -9.60
N GLY A 46 12.07 23.59 -10.09
CA GLY A 46 13.46 23.30 -10.45
C GLY A 46 14.04 24.21 -11.52
N VAL A 47 13.22 24.67 -12.47
CA VAL A 47 13.65 25.61 -13.52
C VAL A 47 13.55 27.07 -13.11
N MET A 48 12.56 27.45 -12.28
CA MET A 48 12.36 28.86 -11.91
C MET A 48 13.17 29.29 -10.69
N ARG A 49 13.27 28.44 -9.65
CA ARG A 49 13.95 28.75 -8.38
C ARG A 49 14.56 27.47 -7.78
N PRO A 50 15.76 27.06 -8.23
CA PRO A 50 16.39 25.81 -7.82
C PRO A 50 16.69 25.73 -6.31
N GLU A 51 16.87 26.87 -5.65
CA GLU A 51 17.10 26.95 -4.19
C GLU A 51 15.95 26.39 -3.35
N LEU A 52 14.73 26.37 -3.90
CA LEU A 52 13.52 25.92 -3.20
C LEU A 52 13.19 24.44 -3.43
N VAL A 53 13.92 23.74 -4.31
CA VAL A 53 13.63 22.35 -4.73
C VAL A 53 13.65 21.39 -3.56
N MET A 54 14.61 21.51 -2.64
CA MET A 54 14.71 20.61 -1.48
C MET A 54 13.45 20.66 -0.59
N LYS A 55 12.80 21.82 -0.49
CA LYS A 55 11.57 21.97 0.31
C LYS A 55 10.35 21.37 -0.39
N THR A 56 10.36 21.36 -1.73
CA THR A 56 9.27 20.80 -2.56
C THR A 56 9.27 19.28 -2.68
N ILE A 57 10.32 18.58 -2.21
CA ILE A 57 10.38 17.12 -2.19
C ILE A 57 9.52 16.50 -1.08
N VAL A 58 9.29 17.24 0.02
CA VAL A 58 8.46 16.78 1.16
C VAL A 58 7.09 16.21 0.74
N PRO A 59 6.28 16.87 -0.11
CA PRO A 59 5.01 16.32 -0.58
C PRO A 59 5.17 15.03 -1.42
N VAL A 60 6.26 14.88 -2.18
CA VAL A 60 6.54 13.64 -2.94
C VAL A 60 6.77 12.48 -1.97
N VAL A 61 7.53 12.71 -0.91
CA VAL A 61 7.81 11.69 0.12
C VAL A 61 6.53 11.32 0.87
N MET A 62 5.67 12.29 1.20
CA MET A 62 4.38 12.01 1.84
C MET A 62 3.44 11.18 0.96
N ALA A 63 3.45 11.38 -0.36
CA ALA A 63 2.73 10.51 -1.30
C ALA A 63 3.33 9.08 -1.35
N GLY A 64 4.66 8.96 -1.28
CA GLY A 64 5.35 7.67 -1.31
C GLY A 64 5.12 6.80 -0.07
N VAL A 65 5.07 7.42 1.12
CA VAL A 65 4.86 6.69 2.39
C VAL A 65 3.46 6.06 2.45
N LEU A 66 2.44 6.70 1.87
CA LEU A 66 1.10 6.11 1.70
C LEU A 66 1.14 4.78 0.93
N GLY A 67 1.94 4.72 -0.13
CA GLY A 67 2.17 3.50 -0.92
C GLY A 67 2.77 2.36 -0.08
N MET A 68 3.78 2.69 0.72
CA MET A 68 4.43 1.73 1.63
C MET A 68 3.48 1.18 2.70
N TYR A 69 2.55 1.99 3.23
CA TYR A 69 1.57 1.49 4.18
C TYR A 69 0.68 0.40 3.57
N GLY A 70 0.21 0.56 2.33
CA GLY A 70 -0.57 -0.47 1.65
C GLY A 70 0.23 -1.75 1.40
N LEU A 71 1.53 -1.64 1.10
CA LEU A 71 2.41 -2.81 0.96
C LEU A 71 2.57 -3.56 2.29
N ILE A 72 2.83 -2.86 3.39
CA ILE A 72 2.98 -3.46 4.73
C ILE A 72 1.70 -4.22 5.10
N ILE A 73 0.53 -3.61 4.88
CA ILE A 73 -0.76 -4.23 5.18
C ILE A 73 -0.98 -5.49 4.34
N ALA A 74 -0.66 -5.46 3.04
CA ALA A 74 -0.79 -6.63 2.17
C ALA A 74 0.08 -7.80 2.63
N VAL A 75 1.32 -7.53 3.08
CA VAL A 75 2.24 -8.55 3.60
C VAL A 75 1.72 -9.15 4.90
N ILE A 76 1.16 -8.34 5.80
CA ILE A 76 0.54 -8.82 7.05
C ILE A 76 -0.64 -9.74 6.75
N ILE A 77 -1.52 -9.35 5.81
CA ILE A 77 -2.65 -10.17 5.38
C ILE A 77 -2.16 -11.50 4.80
N SER A 78 -1.18 -11.45 3.89
CA SER A 78 -0.61 -12.65 3.27
C SER A 78 0.04 -13.61 4.29
N THR A 79 0.61 -13.07 5.37
CA THR A 79 1.24 -13.87 6.44
C THR A 79 0.19 -14.46 7.39
N GLY A 80 -0.97 -13.80 7.53
CA GLY A 80 -2.08 -14.24 8.36
C GLY A 80 -3.00 -15.28 7.73
N ILE A 81 -2.99 -15.43 6.40
CA ILE A 81 -3.79 -16.44 5.69
C ILE A 81 -3.11 -17.80 5.84
N ASN A 82 -3.77 -18.74 6.52
CA ASN A 82 -3.31 -20.12 6.65
C ASN A 82 -4.13 -21.04 5.74
N PRO A 83 -3.57 -21.53 4.62
CA PRO A 83 -4.30 -22.35 3.64
C PRO A 83 -4.49 -23.81 4.08
N LYS A 84 -4.13 -24.20 5.32
CA LYS A 84 -4.46 -25.52 5.84
C LYS A 84 -5.96 -25.58 6.20
N ALA A 85 -6.79 -25.75 5.17
CA ALA A 85 -8.07 -26.40 5.33
C ALA A 85 -7.84 -27.76 5.99
N LYS A 86 -8.67 -28.08 6.98
CA LYS A 86 -8.55 -29.26 7.83
C LYS A 86 -8.29 -30.52 6.99
N SER A 87 -7.14 -31.18 7.19
CA SER A 87 -7.00 -32.59 6.79
C SER A 87 -7.96 -33.36 7.67
N TYR A 88 -9.01 -33.91 7.07
CA TYR A 88 -9.64 -35.11 7.62
C TYR A 88 -8.58 -36.20 7.80
#